data_AF-A0A6P0YLZ4-F1
#
_entry.id   AF-A0A6P0YLZ4-F1
#
_cell.length_a   1.000
_cell.length_b   1.000
_cell.length_c   1.000
_cell.angle_alpha   90.00
_cell.angle_beta   90.00
_cell.angle_gamma   90.00
#
_symmetry.space_group_name_H-M   'P 1'
#
loop_
_entity.id
_entity.type
_entity.pdbx_description
1 polymer ?
#
loop_
_entity_poly.entity_id
_entity_poly.type
_entity_poly.pdbx_seq_one_letter_code
_entity_poly.pdbx_strand_id
1 'polypeptide(L)'
;MRSAIITKSIWRNYVRKIDSFIPKNDAWFADVNLGLTLWNGVFENLSGTWLSWCNADGNVIKTGDELAAEKNLQISQKDAEISQKDAEIFQKDIQIKQALLLAIEMGLKLKFGDEYMGILSDISQIEDLKLLEAIAYQIPQISSMDELRKLYSE
;
A
#
# COMPACT_ATOMS: atom_id res chain seq x y z
N MET A 1 3.58 7.07 28.32
CA MET A 1 3.17 6.76 29.70
C MET A 1 1.92 7.56 30.00
N ARG A 2 0.86 6.90 30.51
CA ARG A 2 -0.34 7.56 31.02
C ARG A 2 -0.52 7.18 32.49
N SER A 3 -1.04 8.08 33.31
CA SER A 3 -1.29 7.81 34.73
C SER A 3 -2.76 8.03 35.05
N ALA A 4 -3.41 7.04 35.68
CA ALA A 4 -4.82 7.10 36.01
C ALA A 4 -5.12 8.14 37.10
N ILE A 5 -6.23 8.87 36.94
CA ILE A 5 -6.74 9.77 37.96
C ILE A 5 -7.90 9.09 38.69
N ILE A 6 -7.63 8.62 39.90
CA ILE A 6 -8.56 7.72 40.62
C ILE A 6 -9.43 8.48 41.64
N THR A 7 -9.13 9.76 41.97
CA THR A 7 -9.89 10.55 42.97
C THR A 7 -9.90 12.07 42.70
N LYS A 8 -10.82 12.81 43.37
CA LYS A 8 -10.91 14.29 43.46
C LYS A 8 -9.74 14.91 44.27
N SER A 9 -8.52 14.48 44.02
CA SER A 9 -7.32 15.01 44.69
C SER A 9 -6.66 16.09 43.83
N ILE A 10 -6.07 17.10 44.48
CA ILE A 10 -5.34 18.19 43.81
C ILE A 10 -4.00 17.62 43.31
N TRP A 11 -3.75 17.72 42.00
CA TRP A 11 -2.50 17.29 41.38
C TRP A 11 -1.40 18.34 41.61
N ARG A 12 -0.18 17.87 41.94
CA ARG A 12 1.03 18.71 42.03
C ARG A 12 2.13 18.11 41.17
N ASN A 13 2.67 18.91 40.27
CA ASN A 13 3.82 18.54 39.45
C ASN A 13 5.10 18.85 40.22
N TYR A 14 6.16 18.07 39.98
CA TYR A 14 7.49 18.32 40.53
C TYR A 14 8.55 18.19 39.43
N VAL A 15 9.61 18.99 39.52
CA VAL A 15 10.81 18.86 38.69
C VAL A 15 11.97 18.42 39.57
N ARG A 16 12.70 17.40 39.11
CA ARG A 16 13.93 16.94 39.78
C ARG A 16 15.08 17.90 39.46
N LYS A 17 15.67 18.47 40.49
CA LYS A 17 17.01 19.06 40.49
C LYS A 17 17.99 18.07 41.15
N ILE A 18 19.29 18.37 41.03
CA ILE A 18 20.41 17.52 41.44
C ILE A 18 20.13 16.74 42.73
N ASP A 19 19.69 17.43 43.79
CA ASP A 19 19.42 16.81 45.11
C ASP A 19 17.98 17.00 45.64
N SER A 20 17.04 17.49 44.84
CA SER A 20 15.67 17.76 45.34
C SER A 20 14.58 17.72 44.27
N PHE A 21 13.33 17.53 44.71
CA PHE A 21 12.15 17.72 43.87
C PHE A 21 11.47 19.04 44.24
N ILE A 22 11.35 19.94 43.27
CA ILE A 22 10.74 21.27 43.47
C ILE A 22 9.32 21.26 42.91
N PRO A 23 8.30 21.69 43.70
CA PRO A 23 6.93 21.77 43.20
C PRO A 23 6.83 22.78 42.06
N LYS A 24 6.05 22.42 41.05
CA LYS A 24 5.81 23.22 39.86
C LYS A 24 4.30 23.45 39.71
N ASN A 25 3.93 24.72 39.53
CA ASN A 25 2.53 25.15 39.50
C ASN A 25 1.92 25.14 38.09
N ASP A 26 2.74 25.06 37.05
CA ASP A 26 2.28 24.88 35.67
C ASP A 26 2.49 23.41 35.22
N ALA A 27 1.83 23.05 34.12
CA ALA A 27 1.89 21.72 33.52
C ALA A 27 2.84 21.66 32.31
N TRP A 28 3.65 22.69 32.06
CA TRP A 28 4.43 22.85 30.83
C TRP A 28 5.94 22.77 31.08
N PHE A 29 6.64 21.88 30.37
CA PHE A 29 8.07 21.61 30.51
C PHE A 29 8.82 22.14 29.27
N ALA A 30 9.22 23.42 29.33
CA ALA A 30 9.86 24.12 28.22
C ALA A 30 11.16 23.45 27.73
N ASP A 31 11.98 22.90 28.63
CA ASP A 31 13.27 22.29 28.29
C ASP A 31 13.14 21.08 27.35
N VAL A 32 11.98 20.42 27.35
CA VAL A 32 11.67 19.27 26.47
C VAL A 32 10.51 19.55 25.53
N ASN A 33 9.95 20.77 25.54
CA ASN A 33 8.81 21.19 24.75
C ASN A 33 7.58 20.27 24.88
N LEU A 34 7.29 19.82 26.11
CA LEU A 34 6.17 18.93 26.43
C LEU A 34 5.31 19.49 27.54
N GLY A 35 4.00 19.22 27.51
CA GLY A 35 3.07 19.53 28.59
C GLY A 35 2.42 18.29 29.16
N LEU A 36 1.73 18.44 30.29
CA LEU A 36 0.80 17.45 30.82
C LEU A 36 -0.63 17.94 30.63
N THR A 37 -1.51 17.05 30.17
CA THR A 37 -2.93 17.34 29.98
C THR A 37 -3.79 16.16 30.46
N LEU A 38 -5.07 16.44 30.68
CA LEU A 38 -6.06 15.42 30.96
C LEU A 38 -6.62 14.87 29.65
N TRP A 39 -6.57 13.55 29.51
CA TRP A 39 -7.11 12.83 28.37
C TRP A 39 -8.17 11.84 28.85
N ASN A 40 -9.36 11.89 28.24
CA ASN A 40 -10.43 10.93 28.53
C ASN A 40 -10.41 9.83 27.45
N GLY A 41 -10.29 8.58 27.88
CA GLY A 41 -10.30 7.46 26.95
C GLY A 41 -9.90 6.14 27.61
N VAL A 42 -9.57 5.16 26.78
CA VAL A 42 -9.19 3.80 27.21
C VAL A 42 -7.67 3.63 27.16
N PHE A 43 -7.07 3.21 28.27
CA PHE A 43 -5.65 2.84 28.32
C PHE A 43 -5.51 1.57 29.15
N GLU A 44 -4.73 0.60 28.66
CA GLU A 44 -4.59 -0.73 29.29
C GLU A 44 -5.94 -1.39 29.65
N ASN A 45 -6.91 -1.33 28.72
CA ASN A 45 -8.29 -1.83 28.88
C ASN A 45 -9.11 -1.16 30.00
N LEU A 46 -8.67 -0.02 30.52
CA LEU A 46 -9.39 0.76 31.53
C LEU A 46 -9.90 2.07 30.93
N SER A 47 -11.19 2.35 31.09
CA SER A 47 -11.80 3.62 30.68
C SER A 47 -11.69 4.64 31.82
N GLY A 48 -11.27 5.87 31.52
CA GLY A 48 -11.21 6.91 32.54
C GLY A 48 -10.55 8.20 32.09
N THR A 49 -10.25 9.05 33.06
CA THR A 49 -9.44 10.25 32.88
C THR A 49 -7.99 9.95 33.24
N TRP A 50 -7.10 10.24 32.31
CA TRP A 50 -5.68 9.94 32.39
C TRP A 50 -4.86 11.22 32.28
N LEU A 51 -3.81 11.31 33.08
CA LEU A 51 -2.75 12.28 32.86
C LEU A 51 -1.85 11.79 31.71
N SER A 52 -1.72 12.60 30.66
CA SER A 52 -0.94 12.28 29.46
C SER A 52 -0.03 13.43 29.05
N TRP A 53 1.07 13.10 28.36
CA TRP A 53 1.91 14.11 27.72
C TRP A 53 1.21 14.73 26.51
N CYS A 54 1.37 16.02 26.31
CA CYS A 54 0.89 16.76 25.14
C CYS A 54 1.99 17.62 24.51
N ASN A 55 1.78 17.98 23.24
CA ASN A 55 2.63 18.93 22.51
C ASN A 55 2.28 20.39 22.86
N ALA A 56 2.96 21.36 22.22
CA ALA A 56 2.72 22.80 22.43
C ALA A 56 1.30 23.26 22.09
N ASP A 57 0.61 22.53 21.20
CA ASP A 57 -0.78 22.81 20.84
C ASP A 57 -1.78 22.20 21.84
N GLY A 58 -1.31 21.50 22.86
CA GLY A 58 -2.13 20.76 23.83
C GLY A 58 -2.62 19.40 23.34
N ASN A 59 -2.19 18.95 22.16
CA ASN A 59 -2.57 17.65 21.60
C ASN A 59 -1.86 16.51 22.35
N VAL A 60 -2.63 15.51 22.78
CA VAL A 60 -2.11 14.33 23.47
C VAL A 60 -1.20 13.52 22.55
N ILE A 61 -0.02 13.18 23.04
CA ILE A 61 0.95 12.37 22.31
C ILE A 61 0.55 10.90 22.46
N LYS A 62 0.37 10.24 21.31
CA LYS A 62 0.10 8.80 21.24
C LYS A 62 1.26 8.00 21.85
N THR A 63 0.97 6.87 22.49
CA THR A 63 2.01 5.94 22.94
C THR A 63 2.66 5.22 21.77
N GLY A 64 3.81 4.60 21.99
CA GLY A 64 4.48 3.77 20.98
C GLY A 64 3.57 2.65 20.46
N ASP A 65 2.82 2.01 21.36
CA ASP A 65 1.88 0.94 21.00
C ASP A 65 0.70 1.45 20.17
N GLU A 66 0.16 2.62 20.51
CA GLU A 66 -0.91 3.27 19.73
C GLU A 66 -0.43 3.65 18.32
N LEU A 67 0.80 4.15 18.20
CA LEU A 67 1.41 4.47 16.90
C LEU A 67 1.69 3.21 16.08
N ALA A 68 2.17 2.14 16.71
CA ALA A 68 2.42 0.86 16.06
C ALA A 68 1.10 0.23 15.56
N ALA A 69 0.05 0.24 16.38
CA ALA A 69 -1.27 -0.25 16.00
C ALA A 69 -1.86 0.54 14.82
N GLU A 70 -1.78 1.87 14.87
CA GLU A 70 -2.20 2.75 13.77
C GLU A 70 -1.44 2.43 12.48
N LYS A 71 -0.11 2.31 12.55
CA LYS A 71 0.73 2.02 11.40
C LYS A 71 0.44 0.64 10.82
N ASN A 72 0.22 -0.36 11.67
CA ASN A 72 -0.15 -1.72 11.24
C ASN A 72 -1.51 -1.73 10.53
N LEU A 73 -2.49 -0.96 11.02
CA LEU A 73 -3.77 -0.81 10.35
C LEU A 73 -3.60 -0.18 8.97
N GLN A 74 -2.80 0.88 8.84
CA GLN A 74 -2.52 1.53 7.56
C GLN A 74 -1.78 0.61 6.59
N ILE A 75 -0.83 -0.20 7.07
CA ILE A 75 -0.14 -1.21 6.25
C ILE A 75 -1.16 -2.23 5.73
N SER A 76 -1.98 -2.78 6.62
CA SER A 76 -3.01 -3.77 6.24
C SER A 76 -4.00 -3.23 5.21
N GLN A 77 -4.40 -1.96 5.32
CA GLN A 77 -5.26 -1.31 4.33
C GLN A 77 -4.55 -1.16 2.97
N LYS A 78 -3.29 -0.73 2.96
CA LYS A 78 -2.51 -0.60 1.72
C LYS A 78 -2.25 -1.95 1.06
N ASP A 79 -1.96 -2.98 1.85
CA ASP A 79 -1.76 -4.34 1.33
C ASP A 79 -3.03 -4.87 0.66
N ALA A 80 -4.20 -4.60 1.23
CA ALA A 80 -5.48 -4.93 0.62
C ALA A 80 -5.71 -4.16 -0.69
N GLU A 81 -5.35 -2.88 -0.75
CA GLU A 81 -5.47 -2.07 -1.97
C GLU A 81 -4.51 -2.54 -3.07
N ILE A 82 -3.26 -2.89 -2.73
CA ILE A 82 -2.28 -3.44 -3.66
C ILE A 82 -2.80 -4.76 -4.23
N SER A 83 -3.31 -5.65 -3.38
CA SER A 83 -3.87 -6.94 -3.81
C SER A 83 -5.03 -6.77 -4.80
N GLN A 84 -5.88 -5.76 -4.60
CA GLN A 84 -6.96 -5.44 -5.54
C GLN A 84 -6.43 -4.91 -6.88
N LYS A 85 -5.43 -4.03 -6.85
CA LYS A 85 -4.79 -3.48 -8.06
C LYS A 85 -4.08 -4.57 -8.86
N ASP A 86 -3.40 -5.49 -8.20
CA ASP A 86 -2.74 -6.62 -8.87
C ASP A 86 -3.75 -7.53 -9.58
N ALA A 87 -4.89 -7.80 -8.93
CA ALA A 87 -5.98 -8.54 -9.56
C ALA A 87 -6.57 -7.79 -10.77
N GLU A 88 -6.71 -6.46 -10.69
CA GLU A 88 -7.19 -5.64 -11.80
C GLU A 88 -6.20 -5.62 -12.98
N ILE A 89 -4.90 -5.49 -12.70
CA ILE A 89 -3.84 -5.54 -13.72
C ILE A 89 -3.85 -6.89 -14.42
N PHE A 90 -3.93 -7.98 -13.66
CA PHE A 90 -4.00 -9.33 -14.23
C PHE A 90 -5.20 -9.51 -15.16
N GLN A 91 -6.37 -8.97 -14.78
CA GLN A 91 -7.56 -9.00 -15.65
C GLN A 91 -7.38 -8.16 -16.92
N LYS A 92 -6.72 -7.00 -16.83
CA LYS A 92 -6.40 -6.17 -18.00
C LYS A 92 -5.42 -6.88 -18.93
N ASP A 93 -4.41 -7.55 -18.39
CA ASP A 93 -3.44 -8.31 -19.18
C ASP A 93 -4.10 -9.46 -19.94
N ILE A 94 -5.06 -10.16 -19.32
CA ILE A 94 -5.88 -11.18 -20.00
C ILE A 94 -6.68 -10.56 -21.16
N GLN A 95 -7.33 -9.41 -20.94
CA GLN A 95 -8.11 -8.74 -21.97
C GLN A 95 -7.23 -8.25 -23.13
N ILE A 96 -6.05 -7.69 -22.84
CA ILE A 96 -5.07 -7.28 -23.84
C ILE A 96 -4.58 -8.49 -24.64
N LYS A 97 -4.25 -9.60 -23.96
CA LYS A 97 -3.87 -10.85 -24.63
C LYS A 97 -4.95 -11.32 -25.60
N GLN A 98 -6.21 -11.37 -25.16
CA GLN A 98 -7.33 -11.78 -26.00
C GLN A 98 -7.51 -10.86 -27.22
N ALA A 99 -7.39 -9.54 -27.03
CA ALA A 99 -7.49 -8.57 -28.11
C ALA A 99 -6.34 -8.71 -29.12
N LEU A 100 -5.11 -8.91 -28.65
CA LEU A 100 -3.94 -9.13 -29.51
C LEU A 100 -4.05 -10.45 -30.29
N LEU A 101 -4.48 -11.54 -29.64
CA LEU A 101 -4.70 -12.81 -30.32
C LEU A 101 -5.76 -12.70 -31.42
N LEU A 102 -6.86 -11.99 -31.17
CA LEU A 102 -7.88 -11.74 -32.19
C LEU A 102 -7.33 -10.90 -33.35
N ALA A 103 -6.56 -9.85 -33.06
CA ALA A 103 -5.94 -9.01 -34.09
C ALA A 103 -4.95 -9.81 -34.96
N ILE A 104 -4.16 -10.68 -34.34
CA ILE A 104 -3.25 -11.59 -35.04
C ILE A 104 -4.05 -12.55 -35.90
N GLU A 105 -5.06 -13.24 -35.35
CA GLU A 105 -5.88 -14.19 -36.10
C GLU A 105 -6.51 -13.53 -37.34
N MET A 106 -7.10 -12.35 -37.18
CA MET A 106 -7.68 -11.60 -38.28
C MET A 106 -6.63 -11.18 -39.32
N GLY A 107 -5.47 -10.68 -38.88
CA GLY A 107 -4.38 -10.28 -39.76
C GLY A 107 -3.83 -11.44 -40.59
N LEU A 108 -3.66 -12.60 -39.95
CA LEU A 108 -3.21 -13.82 -40.61
C LEU A 108 -4.24 -14.33 -41.61
N LYS A 109 -5.52 -14.37 -41.22
CA LYS A 109 -6.61 -14.79 -42.11
C LYS A 109 -6.71 -13.92 -43.36
N LEU A 110 -6.61 -12.61 -43.19
CA LEU A 110 -6.68 -11.65 -44.30
C LEU A 110 -5.50 -11.78 -45.27
N LYS A 111 -4.32 -12.16 -44.79
CA LYS A 111 -3.09 -12.19 -45.59
C LYS A 111 -2.76 -13.56 -46.17
N PHE A 112 -3.02 -14.63 -45.43
CA PHE A 112 -2.57 -15.99 -45.74
C PHE A 112 -3.73 -17.01 -45.87
N GLY A 113 -4.99 -16.56 -45.87
CA GLY A 113 -6.14 -17.47 -45.98
C GLY A 113 -6.23 -18.38 -44.76
N ASP A 114 -6.46 -19.68 -44.94
CA ASP A 114 -6.57 -20.65 -43.84
C ASP A 114 -5.23 -21.36 -43.49
N GLU A 115 -4.11 -20.96 -44.11
CA GLU A 115 -2.80 -21.59 -43.93
C GLU A 115 -2.17 -21.35 -42.54
N TYR A 116 -2.78 -20.51 -41.71
CA TYR A 116 -2.30 -20.14 -40.37
C TYR A 116 -2.72 -21.07 -39.23
N MET A 117 -3.67 -21.98 -39.45
CA MET A 117 -4.25 -22.82 -38.38
C MET A 117 -3.17 -23.60 -37.61
N GLY A 118 -2.08 -24.00 -38.26
CA GLY A 118 -0.98 -24.74 -37.65
C GLY A 118 -0.12 -23.94 -36.69
N ILE A 119 -0.10 -22.60 -36.78
CA ILE A 119 0.72 -21.74 -35.90
C ILE A 119 -0.10 -20.99 -34.85
N LEU A 120 -1.43 -20.94 -35.01
CA LEU A 120 -2.30 -20.23 -34.07
C LEU A 120 -2.23 -20.85 -32.66
N SER A 121 -2.06 -22.17 -32.60
CA SER A 121 -1.82 -22.89 -31.34
C SER A 121 -0.57 -22.36 -30.65
N ASP A 122 0.55 -22.23 -31.35
CA ASP A 122 1.81 -21.75 -30.80
C ASP A 122 1.69 -20.31 -30.29
N ILE A 123 1.11 -19.43 -31.10
CA ILE A 123 0.92 -18.00 -30.76
C ILE A 123 0.00 -17.85 -29.53
N SER A 124 -1.03 -18.70 -29.38
CA SER A 124 -1.95 -18.65 -28.24
C SER A 124 -1.26 -18.92 -26.89
N GLN A 125 -0.18 -19.70 -26.90
CA GLN A 125 0.60 -20.05 -25.70
C GLN A 125 1.58 -18.94 -25.28
N ILE A 126 1.80 -17.93 -26.11
CA ILE A 126 2.69 -16.81 -25.78
C ILE A 126 2.06 -15.99 -24.63
N GLU A 127 2.78 -15.83 -23.53
CA GLU A 127 2.38 -14.98 -22.39
C GLU A 127 2.90 -13.55 -22.51
N ASP A 128 4.01 -13.35 -23.22
CA ASP A 128 4.60 -12.02 -23.41
C ASP A 128 3.71 -11.15 -24.33
N LEU A 129 3.01 -10.19 -23.71
CA LEU A 129 2.16 -9.22 -24.41
C LEU A 129 2.93 -8.36 -25.42
N LYS A 130 4.20 -8.03 -25.14
CA LYS A 130 5.01 -7.22 -26.06
C LYS A 130 5.38 -8.01 -27.29
N LEU A 131 5.65 -9.30 -27.13
CA LEU A 131 5.89 -10.20 -28.26
C LEU A 131 4.63 -10.33 -29.13
N LEU A 132 3.46 -10.51 -28.51
CA LEU A 132 2.18 -10.53 -29.24
C LEU A 132 1.91 -9.23 -29.98
N GLU A 133 2.16 -8.07 -29.36
CA GLU A 133 2.05 -6.76 -30.01
C GLU A 133 3.01 -6.63 -31.20
N ALA A 134 4.26 -7.07 -31.04
CA ALA A 134 5.26 -7.06 -32.10
C ALA A 134 4.88 -7.97 -33.27
N ILE A 135 4.31 -9.15 -32.99
CA ILE A 135 3.78 -10.05 -34.03
C ILE A 135 2.65 -9.35 -34.77
N ALA A 136 1.66 -8.81 -34.05
CA ALA A 136 0.51 -8.12 -34.65
C ALA A 136 0.93 -6.98 -35.59
N TYR A 137 1.94 -6.20 -35.18
CA TYR A 137 2.50 -5.10 -35.97
C TYR A 137 3.25 -5.56 -37.22
N GLN A 138 3.91 -6.71 -37.17
CA GLN A 138 4.75 -7.21 -38.28
C GLN A 138 3.97 -8.00 -39.34
N ILE A 139 2.78 -8.51 -39.04
CA ILE A 139 1.94 -9.28 -39.98
C ILE A 139 1.83 -8.61 -41.37
N PRO A 140 1.57 -7.29 -41.51
CA PRO A 140 1.50 -6.63 -42.81
C PRO A 140 2.80 -6.70 -43.63
N GLN A 141 3.96 -6.87 -42.99
CA GLN A 141 5.29 -6.85 -43.62
C GLN A 141 5.83 -8.26 -43.97
N ILE A 142 5.37 -9.28 -43.26
CA ILE A 142 5.87 -10.66 -43.41
C ILE A 142 5.39 -11.29 -44.72
N SER A 143 6.26 -11.91 -45.51
CA SER A 143 5.86 -12.47 -46.81
C SER A 143 5.54 -13.96 -46.77
N SER A 144 5.87 -14.67 -45.68
CA SER A 144 5.67 -16.11 -45.55
C SER A 144 5.40 -16.57 -44.12
N MET A 145 4.80 -17.74 -43.97
CA MET A 145 4.56 -18.37 -42.66
C MET A 145 5.86 -18.76 -41.93
N ASP A 146 6.94 -19.04 -42.66
CA ASP A 146 8.23 -19.38 -42.06
C ASP A 146 8.94 -18.14 -41.47
N GLU A 147 8.80 -16.98 -42.10
CA GLU A 147 9.25 -15.70 -41.51
C GLU A 147 8.49 -15.37 -40.23
N LEU A 148 7.17 -15.63 -40.21
CA LEU A 148 6.34 -15.43 -39.02
C LEU A 148 6.76 -16.33 -37.86
N ARG A 149 7.02 -17.62 -38.12
CA ARG A 149 7.51 -18.56 -37.10
C ARG A 149 8.80 -18.07 -36.43
N LYS A 150 9.73 -17.51 -37.21
CA LYS A 150 11.00 -17.00 -36.68
C LYS A 150 10.81 -15.88 -35.66
N LEU A 151 9.69 -15.15 -35.67
CA LEU A 151 9.46 -14.06 -34.72
C LEU A 151 9.27 -14.51 -33.27
N TYR A 152 8.90 -15.77 -33.04
CA TYR A 152 8.58 -16.29 -31.69
C TYR A 152 9.28 -17.63 -31.39
N SER A 153 10.26 -18.02 -32.21
CA SER A 153 10.99 -19.29 -32.07
C SER A 153 12.40 -19.14 -31.48
N GLU A 154 12.73 -17.98 -30.88
CA GLU A 154 13.99 -17.77 -30.13
C GLU A 154 13.84 -18.07 -28.64
#